data_AF-A0A7J5ZNZ1-F1
#
_entry.id   AF-A0A7J5ZNZ1-F1
#
_cell.length_a   1.000
_cell.length_b   1.000
_cell.length_c   1.000
_cell.angle_alpha   90.00
_cell.angle_beta   90.00
_cell.angle_gamma   90.00
#
_symmetry.space_group_name_H-M   'P 1'
#
loop_
_entity.id
_entity.type
_entity.pdbx_description
1 polymer ?
#
loop_
_entity_poly.entity_id
_entity_poly.type
_entity_poly.pdbx_seq_one_letter_code
_entity_poly.pdbx_strand_id
1 'polypeptide(L)'
;MHHVHYLDPSYATMLVSVVLPSSSASTISQVRSQIMRLQVKSDGSVFDPAVQSSILDQIKQKLKENGMLENTTVTWKVQPDGNIFHKKRDDL
;
A
#
# COMPACT_ATOMS: atom_id res chain seq x y z
N MET A 1 24.82 -20.15 25.40
CA MET A 1 23.69 -19.21 25.52
C MET A 1 23.62 -18.44 24.21
N HIS A 2 22.65 -18.76 23.34
CA HIS A 2 22.49 -18.08 22.07
C HIS A 2 21.78 -16.75 22.32
N HIS A 3 22.54 -15.65 22.26
CA HIS A 3 21.99 -14.30 22.29
C HIS A 3 21.35 -14.04 20.92
N VAL A 4 20.09 -14.45 20.77
CA VAL A 4 19.30 -14.10 19.59
C VAL A 4 19.05 -12.60 19.70
N HIS A 5 19.73 -11.80 18.88
CA HIS A 5 19.36 -10.39 18.69
C HIS A 5 17.92 -10.40 18.16
N TYR A 6 16.97 -10.11 19.04
CA TYR A 6 15.60 -9.83 18.63
C TYR A 6 15.68 -8.50 17.89
N LEU A 7 15.74 -8.54 16.56
CA LEU A 7 15.55 -7.35 15.75
C LEU A 7 14.13 -6.88 16.04
N ASP A 8 13.99 -5.79 16.80
CA ASP A 8 12.68 -5.19 17.07
C ASP A 8 11.97 -4.94 15.74
N PRO A 9 10.88 -5.67 15.45
CA PRO A 9 10.21 -5.55 14.18
C PRO A 9 9.46 -4.23 14.19
N SER A 10 9.97 -3.29 13.40
CA SER A 10 9.37 -1.97 13.33
C SER A 10 8.23 -2.00 12.31
N TYR A 11 7.09 -1.45 12.70
CA TYR A 11 5.97 -1.36 11.79
C TYR A 11 6.26 -0.26 10.77
N ALA A 12 5.96 -0.49 9.50
CA ALA A 12 5.92 0.54 8.47
C ALA A 12 4.47 0.83 8.07
N THR A 13 4.14 2.10 7.92
CA THR A 13 2.84 2.56 7.44
C THR A 13 2.96 2.97 5.98
N MET A 14 2.02 2.50 5.17
CA MET A 14 1.95 2.74 3.73
C MET A 14 0.55 3.20 3.35
N LEU A 15 0.45 4.14 2.40
CA LEU A 15 -0.83 4.56 1.83
C LEU A 15 -0.91 4.14 0.37
N VAL A 16 -1.99 3.45 0.01
CA VAL A 16 -2.29 3.08 -1.38
C VAL A 16 -3.58 3.76 -1.83
N SER A 17 -3.55 4.32 -3.03
CA SER A 17 -4.73 4.88 -3.70
C SER A 17 -5.25 3.86 -4.71
N VAL A 18 -6.54 3.53 -4.61
CA VAL A 18 -7.26 2.69 -5.55
C VAL A 18 -8.33 3.54 -6.22
N VAL A 19 -8.27 3.61 -7.55
CA VAL A 19 -9.21 4.37 -8.37
C VAL A 19 -10.10 3.39 -9.13
N LEU A 20 -11.40 3.38 -8.82
CA LEU A 20 -12.37 2.46 -9.38
C LEU A 20 -13.12 3.09 -10.57
N PRO A 21 -13.41 2.32 -11.63
CA PRO A 21 -14.26 2.77 -12.72
C PRO A 21 -15.71 2.92 -12.24
N SER A 22 -16.42 3.91 -12.80
CA SER A 22 -17.84 4.10 -12.55
C SER A 22 -18.67 3.06 -13.31
N SER A 23 -19.64 2.42 -12.63
CA SER A 23 -20.50 1.38 -13.20
C SER A 23 -21.86 1.90 -13.72
N SER A 24 -22.14 3.21 -13.68
CA SER A 24 -23.45 3.75 -14.08
C SER A 24 -23.46 4.36 -15.49
N ALA A 25 -24.39 3.89 -16.33
CA ALA A 25 -24.64 4.37 -17.69
C ALA A 25 -25.33 5.75 -17.75
N SER A 26 -24.81 6.74 -17.03
CA SER A 26 -25.36 8.11 -17.04
C SER A 26 -24.22 9.14 -16.96
N THR A 27 -23.73 9.52 -18.15
CA THR A 27 -23.12 10.78 -18.65
C THR A 27 -22.19 11.65 -17.77
N ILE A 28 -21.81 11.29 -16.55
CA ILE A 28 -20.74 11.98 -15.80
C ILE A 28 -19.82 10.92 -15.17
N SER A 29 -18.61 10.79 -15.70
CA SER A 29 -17.57 9.86 -15.23
C SER A 29 -17.08 10.24 -13.83
N GLN A 30 -17.84 9.88 -12.79
CA GLN A 30 -17.41 10.10 -11.41
C GLN A 30 -16.40 9.03 -11.01
N VAL A 31 -15.12 9.34 -11.25
CA VAL A 31 -13.99 8.52 -10.80
C VAL A 31 -14.01 8.46 -9.27
N ARG A 32 -14.17 7.26 -8.70
CA ARG A 32 -14.13 7.07 -7.24
C ARG A 32 -12.73 6.66 -6.82
N SER A 33 -12.07 7.47 -5.99
CA SER A 33 -10.80 7.13 -5.36
C SER A 33 -11.02 6.71 -3.91
N GLN A 34 -10.35 5.64 -3.51
CA GLN A 34 -10.28 5.15 -2.15
C GLN A 34 -8.82 5.14 -1.69
N ILE A 35 -8.56 5.58 -0.47
CA ILE A 35 -7.23 5.53 0.15
C ILE A 35 -7.26 4.48 1.24
N MET A 36 -6.37 3.50 1.15
CA MET A 36 -6.21 2.47 2.17
C MET A 36 -4.87 2.68 2.89
N ARG A 37 -4.89 2.52 4.22
CA ARG A 37 -3.69 2.55 5.06
C ARG A 37 -3.30 1.13 5.41
N LEU A 38 -2.11 0.72 4.99
CA LEU A 38 -1.52 -0.58 5.29
C LEU A 38 -0.45 -0.44 6.37
N GLN A 39 -0.50 -1.28 7.39
CA GLN A 39 0.60 -1.45 8.34
C GLN A 39 1.28 -2.79 8.07
N VAL A 40 2.58 -2.75 7.83
CA VAL A 40 3.40 -3.93 7.54
C VAL A 40 4.45 -4.07 8.63
N LYS A 41 4.55 -5.26 9.21
CA LYS A 41 5.63 -5.60 10.13
C LYS A 41 6.87 -5.94 9.29
N SER A 42 7.96 -5.21 9.47
CA SER A 42 9.19 -5.39 8.68
C SER A 42 10.43 -5.09 9.54
N ASP A 43 11.54 -5.67 9.15
CA ASP A 43 12.89 -5.35 9.65
C ASP A 43 13.50 -4.10 8.96
N GLY A 44 12.74 -3.45 8.07
CA GLY A 44 13.20 -2.32 7.24
C GLY A 44 13.32 -2.67 5.75
N SER A 45 13.20 -3.95 5.38
CA SER A 45 13.15 -4.40 3.98
C SER A 45 12.08 -3.70 3.13
N VAL A 46 10.99 -3.23 3.74
CA VAL A 46 9.92 -2.49 3.05
C VAL A 46 10.34 -1.13 2.47
N PHE A 47 11.51 -0.60 2.84
CA PHE A 47 12.07 0.60 2.21
C PHE A 47 12.77 0.30 0.88
N ASP A 48 13.01 -0.98 0.57
CA ASP A 48 13.56 -1.40 -0.71
C ASP A 48 12.52 -1.24 -1.85
N PRO A 49 12.86 -0.56 -2.96
CA PRO A 49 11.94 -0.34 -4.07
C PRO A 49 11.39 -1.63 -4.71
N ALA A 50 12.16 -2.72 -4.74
CA ALA A 50 11.70 -3.98 -5.29
C ALA A 50 10.65 -4.64 -4.38
N VAL A 51 10.85 -4.55 -3.06
CA VAL A 51 9.85 -5.02 -2.07
C VAL A 51 8.56 -4.21 -2.19
N GLN A 52 8.66 -2.88 -2.35
CA GLN A 52 7.49 -2.01 -2.56
C GLN A 52 6.75 -2.36 -3.85
N SER A 53 7.46 -2.58 -4.95
CA SER A 53 6.82 -3.02 -6.20
C SER A 53 6.09 -4.36 -6.01
N SER A 54 6.72 -5.32 -5.32
CA SER A 54 6.12 -6.61 -5.04
C SER A 54 4.84 -6.50 -4.20
N ILE A 55 4.81 -5.64 -3.17
CA ILE A 55 3.61 -5.39 -2.36
C ILE A 55 2.49 -4.79 -3.23
N LEU A 56 2.81 -3.81 -4.07
CA LEU A 56 1.84 -3.18 -4.96
C LEU A 56 1.24 -4.19 -5.94
N ASP A 57 2.07 -5.07 -6.50
CA ASP A 57 1.63 -6.11 -7.43
C ASP A 57 0.78 -7.18 -6.74
N GLN A 58 1.08 -7.54 -5.48
CA GLN A 58 0.21 -8.39 -4.68
C GLN A 58 -1.17 -7.76 -4.44
N ILE A 59 -1.24 -6.44 -4.20
CA ILE A 59 -2.52 -5.72 -4.05
C ILE A 59 -3.30 -5.77 -5.37
N LYS A 60 -2.66 -5.49 -6.50
CA LYS A 60 -3.28 -5.59 -7.83
C LYS A 60 -3.79 -7.01 -8.09
N GLN A 61 -2.99 -8.02 -7.77
CA GLN A 61 -3.38 -9.43 -7.95
C GLN A 61 -4.62 -9.76 -7.12
N LYS A 62 -4.68 -9.37 -5.83
CA LYS A 62 -5.87 -9.59 -5.00
C LYS A 62 -7.10 -8.89 -5.55
N LEU A 63 -6.97 -7.66 -6.05
CA LEU A 63 -8.08 -6.95 -6.70
C LEU A 63 -8.53 -7.68 -7.97
N LYS A 64 -7.61 -8.24 -8.75
CA LYS A 64 -7.92 -9.08 -9.92
C LYS A 64 -8.67 -10.35 -9.55
N GLU A 65 -8.20 -11.06 -8.53
CA GLU A 65 -8.85 -12.28 -8.02
C GLU A 65 -10.28 -12.01 -7.52
N ASN A 66 -10.56 -10.79 -7.05
CA ASN A 66 -11.89 -10.33 -6.66
C ASN A 66 -12.70 -9.71 -7.81
N GLY A 67 -12.23 -9.80 -9.05
CA GLY A 67 -12.95 -9.31 -10.24
C GLY A 67 -12.94 -7.78 -10.42
N MET A 68 -12.06 -7.06 -9.71
CA MET A 68 -12.06 -5.59 -9.66
C MET A 68 -10.97 -4.94 -10.55
N LEU A 69 -10.11 -5.68 -11.25
CA LEU A 69 -8.96 -5.08 -11.93
C LEU A 69 -9.32 -4.35 -13.24
N GLU A 70 -10.43 -4.69 -13.90
CA GLU A 70 -10.77 -4.07 -15.18
C GLU A 70 -10.97 -2.55 -14.98
N ASN A 71 -10.03 -1.76 -15.50
CA ASN A 71 -9.96 -0.29 -15.35
C ASN A 71 -9.71 0.26 -13.94
N THR A 72 -9.26 -0.56 -12.99
CA THR A 72 -8.85 -0.08 -11.65
C THR A 72 -7.38 0.31 -11.64
N THR A 73 -7.10 1.55 -11.22
CA THR A 73 -5.72 2.03 -11.07
C THR A 73 -5.29 1.94 -9.61
N VAL A 74 -4.16 1.28 -9.34
CA VAL A 74 -3.59 1.13 -7.99
C VAL A 74 -2.21 1.78 -7.97
N THR A 75 -2.03 2.78 -7.11
CA THR A 75 -0.77 3.53 -7.00
C THR A 75 -0.44 3.81 -5.55
N TRP A 76 0.85 3.97 -5.25
CA TRP A 76 1.27 4.51 -3.97
C TRP A 76 0.80 5.95 -3.83
N LYS A 77 0.24 6.30 -2.66
CA LYS A 77 -0.07 7.69 -2.34
C LYS A 77 1.18 8.36 -1.79
N VAL A 78 1.76 9.26 -2.56
CA VAL A 78 2.80 10.17 -2.09
C VAL A 78 2.21 11.06 -1.01
N GLN A 79 2.81 11.06 0.18
CA GLN A 79 2.39 11.90 1.29
C GLN A 79 2.94 13.32 1.13
N PRO A 80 2.46 14.31 1.90
CA PRO A 80 2.89 15.71 1.75
C PRO A 80 4.39 15.93 1.93
N ASP A 81 5.09 15.02 2.60
CA ASP A 81 6.53 15.03 2.81
C ASP A 81 7.33 14.39 1.65
N GLY A 82 6.65 13.97 0.58
CA GLY A 82 7.25 13.30 -0.57
C GLY A 82 7.51 11.80 -0.36
N ASN A 83 7.28 11.27 0.85
CA ASN A 83 7.49 9.86 1.14
C ASN A 83 6.19 9.06 0.93
N ILE A 84 6.34 7.82 0.49
CA ILE A 84 5.25 6.84 0.41
C ILE A 84 5.21 5.91 1.63
N PHE A 85 6.29 5.90 2.43
CA PHE A 85 6.46 5.03 3.59
C PHE A 85 6.96 5.79 4.82
N HIS A 86 6.38 5.46 5.97
CA HIS A 86 6.88 5.89 7.26
C HIS A 86 7.17 4.69 8.14
N LYS A 87 8.37 4.63 8.71
CA LYS A 87 8.59 3.80 9.89
C LYS A 87 7.69 4.34 11.00
N LYS A 88 6.85 3.49 11.57
CA LYS A 88 6.17 3.80 12.83
C LYS A 88 7.31 4.00 13.84
N ARG A 89 7.50 5.24 14.27
CA ARG A 89 8.29 5.49 15.47
C ARG A 89 7.42 4.97 16.60
N ASP A 90 7.99 4.14 17.47
CA ASP A 90 7.37 3.87 18.75
C ASP A 90 7.13 5.24 19.39
N ASP A 91 5.85 5.54 19.66
CA ASP A 91 5.50 6.67 20.50
C ASP A 91 6.26 6.47 21.82
N LEU A 92 7.21 7.37 22.10
CA LEU A 92 8.06 7.38 23.30
C LEU A 92 7.25 7.24 24.59
#